data_AF-A0A958DYU4-F1
#
_entry.id   AF-A0A958DYU4-F1
#
_cell.length_a   1.000
_cell.length_b   1.000
_cell.length_c   1.000
_cell.angle_alpha   90.00
_cell.angle_beta   90.00
_cell.angle_gamma   90.00
#
_symmetry.space_group_name_H-M   'P 1'
#
loop_
_entity.id
_entity.type
_entity.pdbx_description
1 polymer ?
#
loop_
_entity_poly.entity_id
_entity_poly.type
_entity_poly.pdbx_seq_one_letter_code
_entity_poly.pdbx_strand_id
1 'polypeptide(L)'
;AVLILVLAWSIALITKYMHTADFISEVMLSVNIAPYFVPSITFVLAALIAFSTGSSWGTMAILYPLILPSSWLISQEWGLEYDASMAIFHNVVSTVLAGSVLGDHCSPISDTTILSSLASSCNHIEHVRTQLPYALTVGFVAIFAGTLPAAYGVPSFVLFPVGIGLLILIVRVFGKRLDV
;
A
#
# COMPACT_ATOMS: atom_id res chain seq x y z
N ALA A 1 -17.09 5.31 -14.10
CA ALA A 1 -17.32 5.16 -12.65
C ALA A 1 -18.29 3.99 -12.34
N VAL A 2 -19.57 4.07 -12.70
CA VAL A 2 -20.57 3.02 -12.35
C VAL A 2 -20.18 1.63 -12.85
N LEU A 3 -19.72 1.50 -14.10
CA LEU A 3 -19.29 0.22 -14.66
C LEU A 3 -18.10 -0.41 -13.91
N ILE A 4 -17.16 0.41 -13.42
CA ILE A 4 -16.02 -0.05 -12.60
C ILE A 4 -16.52 -0.59 -11.25
N LEU A 5 -17.47 0.08 -10.61
CA LEU A 5 -18.05 -0.37 -9.34
C LEU A 5 -18.81 -1.69 -9.50
N VAL A 6 -19.57 -1.84 -10.59
CA VAL A 6 -20.27 -3.10 -10.90
C VAL A 6 -19.27 -4.24 -11.10
N LEU A 7 -18.21 -4.02 -11.88
CA LEU A 7 -17.17 -5.04 -12.10
C LEU A 7 -16.39 -5.35 -10.81
N ALA A 8 -16.11 -4.35 -9.97
CA ALA A 8 -15.48 -4.53 -8.68
C ALA A 8 -16.31 -5.44 -7.76
N TRP A 9 -17.63 -5.21 -7.68
CA TRP A 9 -18.52 -6.09 -6.92
C TRP A 9 -18.62 -7.49 -7.50
N SER A 10 -18.63 -7.63 -8.83
CA SER A 10 -18.58 -8.94 -9.49
C SER A 10 -17.29 -9.70 -9.11
N ILE A 11 -16.13 -9.03 -9.10
CA ILE A 11 -14.86 -9.63 -8.66
C ILE A 11 -14.92 -9.99 -7.17
N ALA A 12 -15.47 -9.13 -6.31
CA ALA A 12 -15.63 -9.43 -4.89
C ALA A 12 -16.52 -10.67 -4.65
N LEU A 13 -17.59 -10.84 -5.42
CA LEU A 13 -18.46 -12.02 -5.34
C LEU A 13 -17.78 -13.29 -5.84
N ILE A 14 -17.05 -13.21 -6.97
CA ILE A 14 -16.31 -14.35 -7.52
C ILE A 14 -15.21 -14.79 -6.55
N THR A 15 -14.44 -13.85 -5.99
CA THR A 15 -13.37 -14.16 -5.03
C THR A 15 -13.91 -14.79 -3.75
N LYS A 16 -15.09 -14.38 -3.29
CA LYS A 16 -15.81 -15.04 -2.20
C LYS A 16 -16.24 -16.46 -2.57
N TYR A 17 -16.83 -16.65 -3.75
CA TYR A 17 -17.28 -17.98 -4.21
C TYR A 17 -16.12 -18.95 -4.41
N MET A 18 -14.97 -18.44 -4.86
CA MET A 18 -13.76 -19.21 -5.09
C MET A 18 -12.93 -19.45 -3.82
N HIS A 19 -13.40 -19.01 -2.65
CA HIS A 19 -12.66 -19.15 -1.39
C HIS A 19 -11.22 -18.60 -1.47
N THR A 20 -11.03 -17.52 -2.23
CA THR A 20 -9.67 -17.02 -2.54
C THR A 20 -8.95 -16.50 -1.29
N ALA A 21 -9.69 -15.96 -0.32
CA ALA A 21 -9.13 -15.55 0.96
C ALA A 21 -8.58 -16.75 1.75
N ASP A 22 -9.33 -17.85 1.78
CA ASP A 22 -8.92 -19.10 2.44
C ASP A 22 -7.63 -19.62 1.78
N PHE A 23 -7.58 -19.69 0.46
CA PHE A 23 -6.38 -20.07 -0.29
C PHE A 23 -5.16 -19.19 0.00
N ILE A 24 -5.31 -17.85 -0.02
CA ILE A 24 -4.20 -16.93 0.29
C ILE A 24 -3.72 -17.15 1.73
N SER A 25 -4.66 -17.29 2.68
CA SER A 25 -4.32 -17.54 4.08
C SER A 25 -3.58 -18.86 4.27
N GLU A 26 -4.03 -19.95 3.66
CA GLU A 26 -3.36 -21.26 3.70
C GLU A 26 -1.95 -21.20 3.11
N VAL A 27 -1.78 -20.55 1.96
CA VAL A 27 -0.45 -20.37 1.34
C VAL A 27 0.46 -19.59 2.28
N MET A 28 0.00 -18.47 2.84
CA MET A 28 0.81 -17.65 3.76
C MET A 28 1.15 -18.39 5.06
N LEU A 29 0.23 -19.20 5.59
CA LEU A 29 0.46 -20.06 6.75
C LEU A 29 1.43 -21.20 6.43
N SER A 30 1.36 -21.77 5.22
CA SER A 30 2.25 -22.87 4.79
C SER A 30 3.72 -22.46 4.75
N VAL A 31 4.00 -21.18 4.48
CA VAL A 31 5.34 -20.59 4.52
C VAL A 31 5.64 -19.89 5.86
N ASN A 32 4.76 -20.05 6.85
CA ASN A 32 4.88 -19.51 8.21
C ASN A 32 5.10 -17.98 8.26
N ILE A 33 4.37 -17.23 7.43
CA ILE A 33 4.41 -15.75 7.49
C ILE A 33 3.70 -15.28 8.75
N ALA A 34 4.42 -14.49 9.57
CA ALA A 34 3.82 -13.85 10.73
C ALA A 34 2.80 -12.77 10.32
N PRO A 35 1.64 -12.67 10.98
CA PRO A 35 0.61 -11.66 10.71
C PRO A 35 1.15 -10.24 10.65
N TYR A 36 2.19 -9.95 11.44
CA TYR A 36 2.85 -8.65 11.51
C TYR A 36 3.47 -8.17 10.19
N PHE A 37 3.82 -9.08 9.28
CA PHE A 37 4.36 -8.73 7.95
C PHE A 37 3.27 -8.51 6.90
N VAL A 38 2.04 -8.97 7.14
CA VAL A 38 0.92 -8.89 6.19
C VAL A 38 0.68 -7.45 5.71
N PRO A 39 0.65 -6.41 6.58
CA PRO A 39 0.51 -5.03 6.13
C PRO A 39 1.63 -4.58 5.18
N SER A 40 2.88 -4.91 5.47
CA SER A 40 4.03 -4.50 4.65
C SER A 40 4.06 -5.18 3.29
N ILE A 41 3.76 -6.49 3.24
CA ILE A 41 3.62 -7.24 1.98
C ILE A 41 2.47 -6.65 1.16
N THR A 42 1.35 -6.37 1.81
CA THR A 42 0.18 -5.75 1.18
C THR A 42 0.50 -4.39 0.58
N PHE A 43 1.24 -3.54 1.30
CA PHE A 43 1.67 -2.23 0.81
C PHE A 43 2.45 -2.36 -0.51
N VAL A 44 3.42 -3.28 -0.57
CA VAL A 44 4.25 -3.50 -1.77
C VAL A 44 3.41 -4.04 -2.92
N LEU A 45 2.54 -5.02 -2.66
CA LEU A 45 1.63 -5.56 -3.68
C LEU A 45 0.69 -4.48 -4.23
N ALA A 46 0.10 -3.67 -3.37
CA ALA A 46 -0.76 -2.56 -3.77
C ALA A 46 0.01 -1.55 -4.63
N ALA A 47 1.23 -1.17 -4.25
CA ALA A 47 2.07 -0.29 -5.04
C ALA A 47 2.38 -0.87 -6.42
N LEU A 48 2.73 -2.16 -6.52
CA LEU A 48 3.04 -2.80 -7.80
C LEU A 48 1.82 -2.90 -8.73
N ILE A 49 0.65 -3.28 -8.19
CA ILE A 49 -0.59 -3.38 -8.95
C ILE A 49 -1.01 -1.99 -9.44
N ALA A 50 -1.00 -0.98 -8.56
CA ALA A 50 -1.39 0.37 -8.92
C ALA A 50 -0.42 1.02 -9.92
N PHE A 51 0.89 0.77 -9.77
CA PHE A 51 1.89 1.22 -10.74
C PHE A 51 1.65 0.60 -12.12
N SER A 52 1.34 -0.69 -12.16
CA SER A 52 1.14 -1.44 -13.42
C SER A 52 -0.20 -1.15 -14.09
N THR A 53 -1.22 -0.78 -13.32
CA THR A 53 -2.58 -0.50 -13.83
C THR A 53 -2.88 0.98 -13.99
N GLY A 54 -2.06 1.86 -13.41
CA GLY A 54 -2.31 3.30 -13.38
C GLY A 54 -3.56 3.71 -12.60
N SER A 55 -3.99 2.89 -11.63
CA SER A 55 -5.24 3.12 -10.89
C SER A 55 -5.17 2.73 -9.42
N SER A 56 -5.33 3.72 -8.55
CA SER A 56 -5.48 3.53 -7.10
C SER A 56 -6.80 2.83 -6.75
N TRP A 57 -7.94 3.34 -7.25
CA TRP A 57 -9.27 2.77 -6.96
C TRP A 57 -9.46 1.34 -7.50
N GLY A 58 -8.93 1.05 -8.70
CA GLY A 58 -8.94 -0.31 -9.24
C GLY A 58 -8.16 -1.28 -8.37
N THR A 59 -7.00 -0.86 -7.87
CA THR A 59 -6.17 -1.66 -6.97
C THR A 59 -6.88 -1.94 -5.64
N MET A 60 -7.49 -0.92 -5.04
CA MET A 60 -8.29 -1.06 -3.81
C MET A 60 -9.46 -2.04 -3.99
N ALA A 61 -10.18 -1.93 -5.12
CA ALA A 61 -11.29 -2.80 -5.46
C ALA A 61 -10.88 -4.29 -5.58
N ILE A 62 -9.66 -4.55 -6.06
CA ILE A 62 -9.09 -5.90 -6.15
C ILE A 62 -8.62 -6.39 -4.77
N LEU A 63 -7.87 -5.57 -4.03
CA LEU A 63 -7.17 -6.03 -2.83
C LEU A 63 -8.05 -6.13 -1.58
N TYR A 64 -8.98 -5.22 -1.35
CA TYR A 64 -9.82 -5.28 -0.15
C TYR A 64 -10.58 -6.60 0.03
N PRO A 65 -11.31 -7.12 -0.98
CA PRO A 65 -12.04 -8.38 -0.81
C PRO A 65 -11.12 -9.60 -0.63
N LEU A 66 -9.83 -9.49 -0.95
CA LEU A 66 -8.85 -10.57 -0.84
C LEU A 66 -8.09 -10.53 0.48
N ILE A 67 -7.42 -9.41 0.75
CA ILE A 67 -6.41 -9.32 1.81
C ILE A 67 -7.03 -9.01 3.17
N LEU A 68 -8.15 -8.31 3.26
CA LEU A 68 -8.82 -8.07 4.54
C LEU A 68 -9.27 -9.37 5.22
N PRO A 69 -10.07 -10.24 4.58
CA PRO A 69 -10.44 -11.52 5.19
C PRO A 69 -9.21 -12.42 5.42
N SER A 70 -8.25 -12.47 4.49
CA SER A 70 -7.01 -13.25 4.67
C SER A 70 -6.21 -12.79 5.90
N SER A 71 -6.05 -11.48 6.09
CA SER A 71 -5.31 -10.91 7.23
C SER A 71 -5.97 -11.23 8.57
N TRP A 72 -7.30 -11.25 8.60
CA TRP A 72 -8.06 -11.63 9.77
C TRP A 72 -7.85 -13.12 10.10
N LEU A 73 -8.03 -14.01 9.10
CA LEU A 73 -7.84 -15.45 9.26
C LEU A 73 -6.43 -15.79 9.74
N ILE A 74 -5.40 -15.23 9.09
CA ILE A 74 -4.00 -15.45 9.47
C ILE A 74 -3.75 -15.01 10.93
N SER A 75 -4.33 -13.89 11.36
CA SER A 75 -4.18 -13.39 12.73
C SER A 75 -4.82 -14.31 13.76
N GLN A 76 -6.00 -14.85 13.46
CA GLN A 76 -6.72 -15.78 14.33
C GLN A 76 -6.01 -17.14 14.43
N GLU A 77 -5.53 -17.68 13.31
CA GLU A 77 -4.76 -18.94 13.27
C GLU A 77 -3.43 -18.84 14.03
N TRP A 78 -2.82 -17.64 14.04
CA TRP A 78 -1.65 -17.35 14.87
C TRP A 78 -1.96 -17.17 16.37
N GLY A 79 -3.22 -17.23 16.76
CA GLY A 79 -3.65 -17.08 18.16
C GLY A 79 -3.55 -15.66 18.70
N LEU A 80 -3.60 -14.64 17.83
CA LEU A 80 -3.61 -13.25 18.27
C LEU A 80 -4.94 -12.91 18.96
N GLU A 81 -4.85 -12.13 20.03
CA GLU A 81 -6.04 -11.56 20.67
C GLU A 81 -6.82 -10.66 19.70
N TYR A 82 -8.09 -10.42 20.02
CA TYR A 82 -8.99 -9.62 19.18
C TYR A 82 -8.42 -8.23 18.88
N ASP A 83 -7.92 -7.53 19.90
CA ASP A 83 -7.40 -6.17 19.75
C ASP A 83 -6.15 -6.12 18.87
N ALA A 84 -5.24 -7.10 19.03
CA ALA A 84 -4.05 -7.22 18.19
C ALA A 84 -4.42 -7.56 16.74
N SER A 85 -5.37 -8.48 16.54
CA SER A 85 -5.89 -8.84 15.21
C SER A 85 -6.56 -7.64 14.53
N MET A 86 -7.32 -6.85 15.29
CA MET A 86 -7.98 -5.65 14.79
C MET A 86 -6.99 -4.54 14.44
N ALA A 87 -5.92 -4.39 15.23
CA ALA A 87 -4.83 -3.47 14.92
C ALA A 87 -4.15 -3.82 13.59
N ILE A 88 -3.87 -5.12 13.36
CA ILE A 88 -3.34 -5.59 12.07
C ILE A 88 -4.34 -5.34 10.94
N PHE A 89 -5.62 -5.66 11.14
CA PHE A 89 -6.67 -5.43 10.14
C PHE A 89 -6.75 -3.96 9.71
N HIS A 90 -6.78 -3.02 10.66
CA HIS A 90 -6.77 -1.58 10.36
C HIS A 90 -5.49 -1.12 9.67
N ASN A 91 -4.34 -1.69 10.05
CA ASN A 91 -3.08 -1.41 9.38
C ASN A 91 -3.11 -1.90 7.93
N VAL A 92 -3.65 -3.10 7.67
CA VAL A 92 -3.86 -3.63 6.32
C VAL A 92 -4.76 -2.68 5.50
N VAL A 93 -5.88 -2.21 6.05
CA VAL A 93 -6.73 -1.21 5.37
C VAL A 93 -5.91 0.03 4.98
N SER A 94 -5.13 0.57 5.91
CA SER A 94 -4.27 1.73 5.66
C SER A 94 -3.22 1.46 4.59
N THR A 95 -2.58 0.28 4.59
CA THR A 95 -1.54 -0.07 3.62
C THR A 95 -2.09 -0.31 2.21
N VAL A 96 -3.30 -0.86 2.07
CA VAL A 96 -3.97 -0.94 0.77
C VAL A 96 -4.18 0.46 0.21
N LEU A 97 -4.67 1.41 1.03
CA LEU A 97 -4.82 2.80 0.61
C LEU A 97 -3.48 3.42 0.19
N ALA A 98 -2.49 3.38 1.09
CA ALA A 98 -1.22 4.07 0.91
C ALA A 98 -0.40 3.48 -0.24
N GLY A 99 -0.33 2.15 -0.35
CA GLY A 99 0.36 1.47 -1.45
C GLY A 99 -0.32 1.73 -2.79
N SER A 100 -1.66 1.69 -2.85
CA SER A 100 -2.39 1.98 -4.09
C SER A 100 -2.16 3.41 -4.58
N VAL A 101 -2.12 4.39 -3.67
CA VAL A 101 -1.82 5.79 -4.02
C VAL A 101 -0.37 5.95 -4.45
N LEU A 102 0.58 5.32 -3.75
CA LEU A 102 1.99 5.40 -4.10
C LEU A 102 2.24 4.90 -5.52
N GLY A 103 1.70 3.73 -5.88
CA GLY A 103 1.89 3.15 -7.21
C GLY A 103 1.24 3.98 -8.31
N ASP A 104 0.01 4.47 -8.07
CA ASP A 104 -0.72 5.32 -9.01
C ASP A 104 0.05 6.64 -9.30
N HIS A 105 0.58 7.28 -8.25
CA HIS A 105 1.32 8.55 -8.33
C HIS A 105 2.57 8.49 -9.21
N CYS A 106 3.24 7.34 -9.28
CA CYS A 106 4.44 7.18 -10.11
C CYS A 106 4.20 6.36 -11.38
N SER A 107 2.97 5.94 -11.68
CA SER A 107 2.67 5.16 -12.88
C SER A 107 2.72 6.02 -14.16
N PRO A 108 3.43 5.59 -15.22
CA PRO A 108 3.46 6.29 -16.52
C PRO A 108 2.17 6.14 -17.33
N ILE A 109 1.20 5.38 -16.84
CA ILE A 109 -0.10 5.21 -17.53
C ILE A 109 -1.27 5.71 -16.69
N SER A 110 -1.01 6.29 -15.52
CA SER A 110 -2.05 6.85 -14.66
C SER A 110 -2.59 8.16 -15.23
N ASP A 111 -3.91 8.30 -15.23
CA ASP A 111 -4.62 9.53 -15.57
C ASP A 111 -4.12 10.71 -14.70
N THR A 112 -3.84 10.45 -13.42
CA THR A 112 -3.37 11.47 -12.48
C THR A 112 -1.96 11.95 -12.85
N THR A 113 -1.08 11.03 -13.20
CA THR A 113 0.29 11.35 -13.65
C THR A 113 0.30 12.07 -14.99
N ILE A 114 -0.53 11.63 -15.94
CA ILE A 114 -0.68 12.26 -17.26
C ILE A 114 -1.16 13.70 -17.08
N LEU A 115 -2.25 13.92 -16.35
CA LEU A 115 -2.81 15.26 -16.12
C LEU A 115 -1.84 16.15 -15.33
N SER A 116 -1.12 15.61 -14.35
CA SER A 116 -0.11 16.36 -13.60
C SER A 116 1.06 16.82 -14.47
N SER A 117 1.55 15.94 -15.36
CA SER A 117 2.62 16.29 -16.30
C SER A 117 2.20 17.35 -17.32
N LEU A 118 0.97 17.26 -17.83
CA LEU A 118 0.37 18.24 -18.74
C LEU A 118 0.17 19.60 -18.06
N ALA A 119 -0.41 19.62 -16.86
CA ALA A 119 -0.62 20.84 -16.09
C ALA A 119 0.70 21.53 -15.72
N SER A 120 1.76 20.74 -15.48
CA SER A 120 3.11 21.25 -15.20
C SER A 120 3.89 21.64 -16.46
N SER A 121 3.32 21.46 -17.66
CA SER A 121 3.97 21.74 -18.95
C SER A 121 5.34 21.05 -19.10
N CYS A 122 5.49 19.84 -18.57
CA CYS A 122 6.73 19.07 -18.58
C CYS A 122 6.57 17.78 -19.39
N ASN A 123 7.68 17.19 -19.81
CA ASN A 123 7.64 15.90 -20.48
C ASN A 123 7.11 14.82 -19.51
N HIS A 124 6.15 14.01 -19.98
CA HIS A 124 5.50 12.99 -19.16
C HIS A 124 6.47 11.98 -18.54
N ILE A 125 7.44 11.49 -19.30
CA ILE A 125 8.43 10.52 -18.82
C ILE A 125 9.41 11.17 -17.84
N GLU A 126 9.76 12.44 -18.06
CA GLU A 126 10.59 13.19 -17.11
C GLU A 126 9.86 13.44 -15.79
N HIS A 127 8.55 13.74 -15.83
CA HIS A 127 7.72 13.83 -14.64
C HIS A 127 7.77 12.52 -13.85
N VAL A 128 7.46 11.38 -14.48
CA VAL A 128 7.50 10.06 -13.84
C VAL A 128 8.88 9.77 -13.25
N ARG A 129 9.94 9.98 -14.04
CA ARG A 129 11.32 9.69 -13.63
C ARG A 129 11.76 10.53 -12.43
N THR A 130 11.30 11.78 -12.34
CA THR A 130 11.62 12.65 -11.20
C THR A 130 10.79 12.34 -9.97
N GLN A 131 9.54 11.88 -10.11
CA GLN A 131 8.68 11.48 -8.99
C GLN A 131 9.10 10.15 -8.36
N LEU A 132 9.56 9.18 -9.15
CA LEU A 132 9.83 7.81 -8.69
C LEU A 132 10.83 7.74 -7.50
N PRO A 133 11.96 8.46 -7.47
CA PRO A 133 12.86 8.47 -6.32
C PRO A 133 12.20 8.97 -5.03
N TYR A 134 11.33 9.99 -5.10
CA TYR A 134 10.60 10.48 -3.94
C TYR A 134 9.56 9.46 -3.46
N ALA A 135 8.79 8.89 -4.38
CA ALA A 135 7.81 7.86 -4.07
C ALA A 135 8.45 6.64 -3.39
N LEU A 136 9.57 6.13 -3.94
CA LEU A 136 10.29 4.99 -3.35
C LEU A 136 10.87 5.32 -1.97
N THR A 137 11.38 6.54 -1.77
CA THR A 137 11.90 7.00 -0.47
C THR A 137 10.78 7.05 0.57
N VAL A 138 9.64 7.65 0.23
CA VAL A 138 8.48 7.73 1.12
C VAL A 138 7.91 6.34 1.39
N GLY A 139 7.82 5.48 0.38
CA GLY A 139 7.38 4.09 0.54
C GLY A 139 8.29 3.28 1.47
N PHE A 140 9.61 3.45 1.34
CA PHE A 140 10.58 2.83 2.25
C PHE A 140 10.36 3.29 3.70
N VAL A 141 10.25 4.61 3.95
CA VAL A 141 10.00 5.13 5.30
C VAL A 141 8.64 4.67 5.82
N ALA A 142 7.61 4.66 4.98
CA ALA A 142 6.27 4.19 5.35
C ALA A 142 6.27 2.73 5.81
N ILE A 143 7.07 1.86 5.17
CA ILE A 143 7.23 0.47 5.60
C ILE A 143 8.00 0.40 6.92
N PHE A 144 9.24 0.88 6.95
CA PHE A 144 10.18 0.59 8.04
C PHE A 144 9.99 1.46 9.28
N ALA A 145 9.42 2.65 9.15
CA ALA A 145 9.15 3.57 10.25
C ALA A 145 7.64 3.80 10.49
N GLY A 146 6.79 3.12 9.73
CA GLY A 146 5.33 3.24 9.82
C GLY A 146 4.67 1.89 10.03
N THR A 147 4.23 1.26 8.93
CA THR A 147 3.35 0.08 8.98
C THR A 147 3.97 -1.13 9.67
N LEU A 148 5.27 -1.41 9.48
CA LEU A 148 5.91 -2.57 10.11
C LEU A 148 6.00 -2.39 11.64
N PRO A 149 6.58 -1.29 12.18
CA PRO A 149 6.51 -1.02 13.62
C PRO A 149 5.09 -0.94 14.19
N ALA A 150 4.14 -0.36 13.43
CA ALA A 150 2.74 -0.29 13.86
C ALA A 150 2.14 -1.69 14.06
N ALA A 151 2.51 -2.66 13.22
CA ALA A 151 2.08 -4.04 13.37
C ALA A 151 2.60 -4.68 14.67
N TYR A 152 3.78 -4.28 15.14
CA TYR A 152 4.34 -4.69 16.44
C TYR A 152 3.80 -3.87 17.64
N GLY A 153 2.78 -3.04 17.44
CA GLY A 153 2.12 -2.29 18.51
C GLY A 153 2.80 -0.97 18.88
N VAL A 154 3.74 -0.47 18.07
CA VAL A 154 4.30 0.87 18.31
C VAL A 154 3.22 1.92 18.06
N PRO A 155 2.94 2.83 19.02
CA PRO A 155 1.82 3.74 18.91
C PRO A 155 2.05 4.83 17.85
N SER A 156 0.96 5.25 17.21
CA SER A 156 0.98 6.21 16.09
C SER A 156 1.58 7.57 16.45
N PHE A 157 1.41 8.04 17.70
CA PHE A 157 2.00 9.29 18.17
C PHE A 157 3.54 9.26 18.23
N VAL A 158 4.16 8.08 18.22
CA VAL A 158 5.62 7.91 18.08
C VAL A 158 5.99 7.78 16.61
N LEU A 159 5.25 6.97 15.85
CA LEU A 159 5.58 6.68 14.45
C LEU A 159 5.49 7.92 13.55
N PHE A 160 4.49 8.78 13.73
CA PHE A 160 4.36 9.98 12.92
C PHE A 160 5.56 10.95 13.08
N PRO A 161 5.96 11.37 14.30
CA PRO A 161 7.16 12.18 14.49
C PRO A 161 8.43 11.51 13.96
N VAL A 162 8.61 10.21 14.20
CA VAL A 162 9.79 9.47 13.70
C VAL A 162 9.83 9.45 12.17
N GLY A 163 8.71 9.15 11.52
CA GLY A 163 8.59 9.16 10.06
C GLY A 163 8.87 10.54 9.46
N ILE A 164 8.30 11.60 10.04
CA ILE A 164 8.56 12.98 9.60
C ILE A 164 10.04 13.33 9.80
N GLY A 165 10.61 13.01 10.96
CA GLY A 165 12.01 13.25 11.27
C GLY A 165 12.96 12.54 10.29
N LEU A 166 12.66 11.28 9.96
CA LEU A 166 13.43 10.51 8.97
C LEU A 166 13.33 11.10 7.56
N LEU A 167 12.13 11.51 7.12
CA LEU A 167 11.97 12.17 5.81
C LEU A 167 12.74 13.48 5.74
N ILE A 168 12.66 14.32 6.79
CA ILE A 168 13.44 15.57 6.86
C ILE A 168 14.94 15.27 6.84
N LEU A 169 15.39 14.27 7.58
CA LEU A 169 16.80 13.87 7.62
C LEU A 169 17.28 13.40 6.24
N ILE A 170 16.51 12.54 5.58
CA ILE A 170 16.83 12.03 4.23
C ILE A 170 16.93 13.20 3.24
N VAL A 171 15.95 14.11 3.25
CA VAL A 171 15.98 15.30 2.38
C VAL A 171 17.17 16.21 2.71
N ARG A 172 17.56 16.36 3.98
CA ARG A 172 18.73 17.18 4.35
C ARG A 172 20.08 16.56 3.98
N VAL A 173 20.18 15.23 4.01
CA VAL A 173 21.45 14.52 3.73
C VAL A 173 21.63 14.24 2.25
N PHE A 174 20.57 13.82 1.55
CA PHE A 174 20.63 13.41 0.14
C PHE A 174 20.01 14.42 -0.82
N GLY A 175 19.22 15.38 -0.32
CA GLY A 175 18.63 16.42 -1.15
C GLY A 175 19.70 17.38 -1.68
N LYS A 176 19.58 17.71 -2.95
CA LYS A 176 20.40 18.76 -3.57
C LYS A 176 19.73 20.11 -3.33
N ARG A 177 20.50 21.11 -2.91
CA ARG A 177 20.04 22.50 -2.96
C ARG A 177 19.90 22.88 -4.44
N LEU A 178 18.75 23.43 -4.79
CA LEU A 178 18.57 24.07 -6.07
C LEU A 178 19.20 25.46 -5.93
N ASP A 179 20.29 25.69 -6.66
CA ASP A 179 20.83 27.03 -6.84
C ASP A 179 19.85 27.78 -7.77
N VAL A 180 18.88 28.46 -7.18
CA VAL A 180 17.94 29.35 -7.88
C VAL A 180 18.43 30.78 -7.74
#